data_AF-A0A1G9ADC8-F1
#
_entry.id   AF-A0A1G9ADC8-F1
#
_cell.length_a   1.000
_cell.length_b   1.000
_cell.length_c   1.000
_cell.angle_alpha   90.00
_cell.angle_beta   90.00
_cell.angle_gamma   90.00
#
_symmetry.space_group_name_H-M   'P 1'
#
loop_
_entity.id
_entity.type
_entity.pdbx_description
1 polymer ?
#
loop_
_entity_poly.entity_id
_entity_poly.type
_entity_poly.pdbx_seq_one_letter_code
_entity_poly.pdbx_strand_id
1 'polypeptide(L)' 'MAATVVMIGLVLVLIAQYLGAIVIHFDAKRLGIENPAHYSMGVYVPLGGVLVVPVYVSRRKDLAKTDRDETSATETD' A
#
# COMPACT_ATOMS: atom_id res chain seq x y z
N MET A 1 -15.73 -16.30 -13.35
CA MET A 1 -15.72 -15.18 -14.33
C MET A 1 -15.56 -13.82 -13.65
N ALA A 2 -16.43 -13.41 -12.72
CA ALA A 2 -16.32 -12.10 -12.06
C ALA A 2 -14.97 -11.88 -11.33
N ALA A 3 -14.52 -12.85 -10.53
CA ALA A 3 -13.23 -12.75 -9.82
C ALA A 3 -12.03 -12.54 -10.78
N THR A 4 -12.02 -13.24 -11.91
CA THR A 4 -10.95 -13.11 -12.93
C THR A 4 -10.94 -11.70 -13.53
N VAL A 5 -12.11 -11.15 -13.86
CA VAL A 5 -12.25 -9.79 -14.39
C VAL A 5 -11.78 -8.75 -13.36
N VAL A 6 -12.17 -8.91 -12.09
CA VAL A 6 -11.73 -8.03 -10.99
C VAL A 6 -10.22 -8.08 -10.81
N MET A 7 -9.62 -9.28 -10.83
CA MET A 7 -8.17 -9.44 -10.70
C MET A 7 -7.41 -8.79 -11.86
N ILE A 8 -7.88 -8.95 -13.10
CA ILE A 8 -7.29 -8.29 -14.26
C ILE A 8 -7.40 -6.77 -14.12
N GLY A 9 -8.57 -6.25 -13.72
CA GLY A 9 -8.78 -4.82 -13.49
C GLY A 9 -7.83 -4.25 -12.44
N LEU A 10 -7.64 -4.96 -11.32
CA LEU A 10 -6.67 -4.56 -10.28
C LEU A 10 -5.24 -4.50 -10.82
N VAL A 11 -4.81 -5.52 -11.57
CA VAL A 11 -3.46 -5.53 -12.17
C VAL A 11 -3.27 -4.37 -13.14
N LEU A 12 -4.26 -4.08 -13.98
CA LEU A 12 -4.21 -2.94 -14.92
C LEU A 12 -4.11 -1.60 -14.18
N VAL A 13 -4.88 -1.41 -13.10
CA VAL A 13 -4.82 -0.20 -12.26
C VAL A 13 -3.45 -0.05 -11.62
N LEU A 14 -2.86 -1.14 -11.11
CA LEU A 14 -1.52 -1.12 -10.51
C LEU A 14 -0.45 -0.73 -11.54
N ILE A 15 -0.53 -1.27 -12.76
CA ILE A 15 0.38 -0.91 -13.86
C ILE A 15 0.22 0.58 -14.21
N ALA A 16 -1.01 1.05 -14.36
CA ALA A 16 -1.31 2.45 -14.67
C ALA A 16 -0.81 3.40 -13.57
N GLN A 17 -0.97 3.04 -12.30
CA GLN A 17 -0.44 3.81 -11.17
C GLN A 17 1.09 3.88 -11.20
N TYR A 18 1.77 2.76 -11.45
CA TYR A 18 3.22 2.73 -11.52
C TYR A 18 3.75 3.61 -12.66
N LEU A 19 3.14 3.52 -13.85
CA LEU A 19 3.51 4.37 -14.99
C LEU A 19 3.20 5.85 -14.74
N GLY A 20 2.03 6.16 -14.15
CA GLY A 20 1.65 7.52 -13.80
C GLY A 20 2.62 8.16 -12.80
N ALA A 21 3.07 7.41 -11.80
CA ALA A 21 4.06 7.88 -10.84
C ALA A 21 5.41 8.21 -11.50
N ILE A 22 5.85 7.40 -12.47
CA ILE A 22 7.06 7.67 -13.28
C ILE A 22 6.89 8.97 -14.06
N VAL A 23 5.76 9.15 -14.76
CA VAL A 23 5.49 10.37 -15.54
C VAL A 23 5.51 11.61 -14.65
N ILE A 24 4.83 11.57 -13.51
CA ILE A 24 4.80 12.67 -12.53
C ILE A 24 6.21 12.97 -12.00
N HIS A 25 7.02 11.95 -11.72
CA HIS A 25 8.38 12.14 -11.26
C HIS A 25 9.25 12.86 -12.30
N PHE A 26 9.18 12.44 -13.57
CA PHE A 26 9.91 13.09 -14.65
C PHE A 26 9.44 14.52 -14.91
N ASP A 27 8.13 14.76 -14.87
CA ASP A 27 7.57 16.10 -15.04
C ASP A 27 7.96 17.03 -13.88
N ALA A 28 7.86 16.58 -12.64
CA ALA A 28 8.30 17.33 -11.46
C ALA A 28 9.81 17.63 -11.48
N LYS A 29 10.62 16.67 -11.95
CA LYS A 29 12.06 16.88 -12.16
C LYS A 29 12.33 17.92 -13.24
N ARG A 30 11.55 17.91 -14.34
CA ARG A 30 11.64 18.89 -15.43
C ARG A 30 11.24 20.30 -14.96
N LEU A 31 10.29 20.41 -14.04
CA LEU A 31 9.84 21.67 -13.44
C LEU A 31 10.76 22.21 -12.34
N GLY A 32 11.81 21.47 -11.96
CA GLY A 32 12.74 21.89 -10.92
C GLY A 32 12.14 21.88 -9.50
N ILE A 33 11.10 21.08 -9.27
CA ILE A 33 10.49 20.92 -7.95
C ILE A 33 11.52 20.30 -7.00
N GLU A 34 11.66 20.86 -5.80
CA GLU A 34 12.70 20.50 -4.83
C GLU A 34 12.63 19.03 -4.39
N ASN A 35 11.42 18.47 -4.29
CA ASN A 35 11.19 17.07 -3.90
C ASN A 35 10.22 16.34 -4.86
N PRO A 36 10.66 15.97 -6.08
CA PRO A 36 9.82 15.27 -7.06
C PRO A 36 9.30 13.92 -6.55
N ALA A 37 10.10 13.27 -5.70
CA ALA A 37 9.76 11.99 -5.09
C ALA A 37 8.46 12.06 -4.28
N HIS A 38 8.20 13.18 -3.59
CA HIS A 38 7.02 13.34 -2.72
C HIS A 38 5.70 13.29 -3.53
N TYR A 39 5.71 13.85 -4.75
CA TYR A 39 4.56 13.85 -5.64
C TYR A 39 4.30 12.46 -6.23
N SER A 40 5.35 11.75 -6.65
CA SER A 40 5.23 10.35 -7.07
C SER A 40 4.82 9.42 -5.93
N MET A 41 5.24 9.71 -4.69
CA MET A 41 4.88 8.92 -3.50
C MET A 41 3.37 8.93 -3.26
N GLY A 42 2.70 10.07 -3.45
CA GLY A 42 1.25 10.18 -3.33
C GLY A 42 0.48 9.26 -4.28
N VAL A 43 1.06 8.93 -5.44
CA VAL A 43 0.49 7.97 -6.41
C VAL A 43 0.69 6.53 -5.96
N TYR A 44 1.77 6.24 -5.21
CA TYR A 44 2.05 4.93 -4.63
C TYR A 44 1.29 4.66 -3.32
N VAL A 45 0.78 5.68 -2.61
CA VAL A 45 0.04 5.51 -1.35
C VAL A 45 -1.19 4.58 -1.49
N PRO A 46 -2.07 4.73 -2.50
CA PRO A 46 -3.17 3.80 -2.71
C PRO A 46 -2.70 2.34 -2.94
N LEU A 47 -1.54 2.17 -3.57
CA LEU A 47 -0.90 0.88 -3.80
C LEU A 47 -0.59 0.18 -2.47
N GLY A 48 -0.13 0.96 -1.48
CA GLY A 48 0.09 0.49 -0.12
C GLY A 48 -1.18 -0.10 0.49
N GLY A 49 -2.32 0.59 0.38
CA GLY A 49 -3.61 0.09 0.90
C GLY A 49 -4.03 -1.24 0.28
N VAL A 50 -3.88 -1.38 -1.05
CA VAL A 50 -4.21 -2.63 -1.77
C VAL A 50 -3.34 -3.80 -1.31
N LEU A 51 -2.07 -3.58 -0.96
CA LEU A 51 -1.17 -4.62 -0.47
C LEU A 51 -1.35 -4.91 1.02
N VAL A 52 -1.59 -3.89 1.83
CA VAL A 52 -1.71 -4.01 3.29
C VAL A 52 -2.97 -4.78 3.67
N VAL A 53 -4.11 -4.55 3.00
CA VAL A 53 -5.37 -5.23 3.33
C VAL A 53 -5.27 -6.76 3.30
N PRO A 54 -4.80 -7.42 2.21
CA PRO A 54 -4.68 -8.88 2.19
C PRO A 54 -3.64 -9.39 3.19
N VAL A 55 -2.53 -8.67 3.38
CA VAL A 55 -1.53 -9.01 4.39
C VAL A 55 -2.13 -8.97 5.79
N TYR A 56 -2.81 -7.88 6.15
CA TYR A 56 -3.53 -7.71 7.41
C TYR A 56 -4.55 -8.83 7.59
N VAL A 57 -5.39 -9.10 6.60
CA VAL A 57 -6.40 -10.17 6.67
C VAL A 57 -5.76 -11.54 6.89
N SER A 58 -4.63 -11.83 6.24
CA SER A 58 -3.91 -13.10 6.41
C SER A 58 -3.29 -13.28 7.80
N ARG A 59 -2.80 -12.19 8.42
CA ARG A 59 -2.09 -12.21 9.71
C ARG A 59 -2.93 -11.77 10.90
N ARG A 60 -4.16 -11.29 10.71
CA ARG A 60 -5.00 -10.69 11.77
C ARG A 60 -5.16 -11.56 13.01
N LYS A 61 -5.19 -12.90 12.84
CA LYS A 61 -5.37 -13.83 13.95
C LYS A 61 -4.11 -13.95 14.81
N ASP A 62 -2.94 -13.93 14.16
CA ASP A 62 -1.65 -13.98 14.83
C ASP A 62 -1.38 -12.65 15.54
N LEU A 63 -1.67 -11.54 14.87
CA LEU A 63 -1.60 -10.18 15.44
C LEU A 63 -2.48 -10.06 16.70
N ALA A 64 -3.74 -10.51 16.62
CA ALA A 64 -4.65 -10.49 17.78
C ALA A 64 -4.27 -11.45 18.91
N LYS A 65 -3.36 -12.41 18.68
CA LYS A 65 -2.82 -13.27 19.73
C LYS A 65 -1.67 -12.57 20.45
N THR A 66 -0.74 -11.98 19.69
CA THR A 66 0.37 -11.18 20.25
C THR A 66 -0.13 -10.06 21.16
N ASP A 67 -1.13 -9.28 20.74
CA ASP A 67 -1.68 -8.18 21.56
C ASP A 67 -2.25 -8.65 22.91
N ARG A 68 -2.85 -9.85 22.95
CA ARG A 68 -3.40 -10.44 24.18
C ARG A 68 -2.32 -10.92 25.14
N ASP A 69 -1.28 -11.53 24.59
CA ASP A 69 -0.14 -12.02 25.38
C ASP A 69 0.65 -10.84 25.98
N GLU A 70 0.83 -9.74 25.23
CA GLU A 70 1.45 -8.49 25.72
C GLU A 70 0.60 -7.79 26.79
N THR A 71 -0.72 -7.71 26.61
CA THR A 71 -1.63 -7.10 27.61
C THR A 71 -1.59 -7.89 28.93
N SER A 72 -1.63 -9.23 28.86
CA SER A 72 -1.61 -10.10 30.04
C SER A 72 -0.27 -10.03 30.80
N ALA A 73 0.85 -9.84 30.08
CA ALA A 73 2.17 -9.68 30.68
C ALA A 73 2.33 -8.31 31.38
N THR A 74 1.64 -7.27 30.90
CA THR A 74 1.72 -5.91 31.46
C THR A 74 0.77 -5.71 32.65
N GLU A 75 -0.28 -6.52 32.79
CA GLU A 75 -1.27 -6.44 33.87
C GLU A 75 -0.87 -7.25 35.13
N THR A 76 0.22 -8.02 35.07
CA THR A 76 0.70 -8.87 36.18
C THR A 76 1.92 -8.26 36.92
N ASP A 77 2.27 -7.00 36.67
CA ASP A 77 3.42 -6.30 37.26
C ASP A 77 2.97 -5.15 38.21
#